data_AF-A0A3D3IUK7-F1
#
_entry.id   AF-A0A3D3IUK7-F1
#
_cell.length_a   1.000
_cell.length_b   1.000
_cell.length_c   1.000
_cell.angle_alpha   90.00
_cell.angle_beta   90.00
_cell.angle_gamma   90.00
#
_symmetry.space_group_name_H-M   'P 1'
#
loop_
_entity.id
_entity.type
_entity.pdbx_description
1 polymer ?
#
loop_
_entity_poly.entity_id
_entity_poly.type
_entity_poly.pdbx_seq_one_letter_code
_entity_poly.pdbx_strand_id
1 'polypeptide(L)'
;MIKFDLSELPISPRQYQTIGITFLSVGILLLILGIVLAVMTESRRTKHASRVKVSAQECSIKIKALGLNSIQDGETLRIMDKDLTRGMELLASSSQAAALCPNWTLSSYCMGQACTPPGLSMTLQFGEIK
;
A
#
# COMPACT_ATOMS: atom_id res chain seq x y z
N MET A 1 28.90 30.70 -31.35
CA MET A 1 28.24 31.44 -30.26
C MET A 1 27.25 32.40 -30.91
N ILE A 2 25.97 32.04 -30.95
CA ILE A 2 24.94 32.79 -31.68
C ILE A 2 24.32 33.79 -30.68
N LYS A 3 24.58 35.09 -30.86
CA LYS A 3 23.90 36.18 -30.15
C LYS A 3 22.57 36.43 -30.85
N PHE A 4 21.46 36.14 -30.16
CA PHE A 4 20.14 36.60 -30.59
C PHE A 4 19.90 37.97 -29.94
N ASP A 5 20.06 39.03 -30.73
CA ASP A 5 19.60 40.38 -30.39
C ASP A 5 18.07 40.42 -30.51
N LEU A 6 17.38 40.37 -29.36
CA LEU A 6 15.91 40.38 -29.24
C LEU A 6 15.32 41.79 -29.09
N SER A 7 16.09 42.83 -29.44
CA SER A 7 15.83 44.21 -29.03
C SER A 7 14.79 44.96 -29.86
N GLU A 8 14.38 44.50 -31.05
CA GLU A 8 13.63 45.34 -32.00
C GLU A 8 12.53 44.61 -32.79
N LEU A 9 11.78 43.70 -32.17
CA LEU A 9 10.51 43.28 -32.77
C LEU A 9 9.41 44.26 -32.32
N PRO A 10 8.81 45.07 -33.23
CA PRO A 10 7.69 45.94 -32.91
C PRO A 10 6.45 45.07 -32.66
N ILE A 11 6.33 44.58 -31.43
CA ILE A 11 5.19 43.77 -31.01
C ILE A 11 3.99 44.71 -30.91
N SER A 12 3.00 44.46 -31.76
CA SER A 12 1.75 45.22 -31.74
C SER A 12 1.00 44.96 -30.41
N PRO A 13 0.30 45.95 -29.84
CA PRO A 13 -0.41 45.78 -28.56
C PRO A 13 -1.47 44.67 -28.60
N ARG A 14 -1.99 44.31 -29.78
CA ARG A 14 -2.89 43.18 -29.98
C ARG A 14 -2.22 41.82 -29.78
N GLN A 15 -0.95 41.67 -30.17
CA GLN A 15 -0.22 40.41 -29.98
C GLN A 15 0.04 40.10 -28.50
N TYR A 16 0.23 41.13 -27.68
CA TYR A 16 0.43 40.96 -26.23
C TYR A 16 -0.80 40.36 -25.54
N GLN A 17 -2.00 40.77 -25.97
CA GLN A 17 -3.26 40.23 -25.45
C GLN A 17 -3.44 38.76 -25.84
N THR A 18 -3.13 38.39 -27.09
CA THR A 18 -3.25 37.00 -27.54
C THR A 18 -2.29 36.08 -26.80
N ILE A 19 -1.04 36.51 -26.60
CA ILE A 19 -0.04 35.74 -25.84
C ILE A 19 -0.53 35.54 -24.40
N GLY A 20 -1.00 36.59 -23.72
CA GLY A 20 -1.52 36.48 -22.36
C GLY A 20 -2.67 35.48 -22.22
N ILE A 21 -3.64 35.50 -23.15
CA ILE A 21 -4.77 34.56 -23.14
C ILE A 21 -4.30 33.13 -23.36
N THR A 22 -3.35 32.90 -24.27
CA THR A 22 -2.82 31.55 -24.51
C THR A 22 -2.13 30.98 -23.28
N PHE A 23 -1.29 31.75 -22.58
CA PHE A 23 -0.66 31.31 -21.34
C PHE A 23 -1.68 31.00 -20.23
N LEU A 24 -2.72 31.83 -20.10
CA LEU A 24 -3.77 31.62 -19.10
C LEU A 24 -4.55 30.32 -19.38
N SER A 25 -4.90 30.07 -20.65
CA SER A 25 -5.58 28.84 -21.07
C SER A 25 -4.75 27.57 -20.81
N VAL A 26 -3.44 27.61 -21.11
CA VAL A 26 -2.52 26.50 -20.84
C VAL A 26 -2.37 26.27 -19.34
N GLY A 27 -2.26 27.34 -18.55
CA GLY A 27 -2.21 27.25 -17.09
C GLY A 27 -3.44 26.58 -16.49
N ILE A 28 -4.64 26.95 -16.95
CA ILE A 28 -5.90 26.32 -16.52
C ILE A 28 -5.92 24.83 -16.89
N LEU A 29 -5.52 24.49 -18.12
CA LEU A 29 -5.44 23.10 -18.58
C LEU A 29 -4.54 22.24 -17.69
N LEU A 30 -3.35 22.76 -17.34
CA LEU A 30 -2.43 22.07 -16.45
C LEU A 30 -2.99 21.91 -15.03
N LEU A 31 -3.71 22.92 -14.53
CA LEU A 31 -4.36 22.87 -13.21
C LEU A 31 -5.43 21.78 -13.16
N ILE A 32 -6.28 21.70 -14.19
CA ILE A 32 -7.31 20.66 -14.31
C ILE A 32 -6.65 19.27 -14.37
N LEU A 33 -5.59 19.13 -15.16
CA LEU A 33 -4.86 17.86 -15.27
C LEU A 33 -4.28 17.42 -13.91
N GLY A 34 -3.73 18.37 -13.15
CA GLY A 34 -3.21 18.14 -11.80
C GLY A 34 -4.27 17.64 -10.82
N ILE A 35 -5.47 18.24 -10.85
CA ILE A 35 -6.60 17.80 -10.01
C ILE A 35 -7.04 16.39 -10.38
N VAL A 36 -7.17 16.08 -11.67
CA VAL A 36 -7.57 14.73 -12.13
C VAL A 36 -6.56 13.67 -11.68
N LEU A 37 -5.27 13.93 -11.81
CA LEU A 37 -4.22 13.02 -11.35
C LEU A 37 -4.27 12.81 -9.83
N ALA A 38 -4.47 13.89 -9.05
CA ALA A 38 -4.60 13.79 -7.60
C ALA A 38 -5.78 12.90 -7.18
N VAL A 39 -6.97 13.10 -7.76
CA VAL A 39 -8.17 12.30 -7.46
C VAL A 39 -7.98 10.83 -7.85
N MET A 40 -7.31 10.55 -8.98
CA MET A 40 -7.01 9.17 -9.38
C MET A 40 -6.07 8.46 -8.39
N THR A 41 -5.11 9.18 -7.79
CA THR A 41 -4.19 8.58 -6.80
C THR A 41 -4.90 8.22 -5.49
N GLU A 42 -5.84 9.04 -5.00
CA GLU A 42 -6.63 8.73 -3.81
C GLU A 42 -7.57 7.54 -4.00
N SER A 43 -8.20 7.43 -5.18
CA SER A 43 -9.12 6.33 -5.47
C SER A 43 -8.43 4.95 -5.47
N ARG A 44 -7.14 4.90 -5.83
CA ARG A 44 -6.35 3.67 -5.72
C ARG A 44 -6.11 3.29 -4.26
N ARG A 45 -5.72 4.26 -3.42
CA ARG A 45 -5.46 4.02 -1.98
C ARG A 45 -6.68 3.48 -1.24
N THR A 46 -7.86 4.01 -1.52
CA THR A 46 -9.10 3.56 -0.85
C THR A 46 -9.53 2.16 -1.27
N LYS A 47 -9.37 1.80 -2.55
CA LYS A 47 -9.64 0.45 -3.06
C LYS A 47 -8.65 -0.59 -2.56
N HIS A 48 -7.38 -0.24 -2.41
CA HIS A 48 -6.39 -1.14 -1.81
C HIS A 48 -6.68 -1.35 -0.32
N ALA A 49 -6.95 -0.27 0.44
CA ALA A 49 -7.26 -0.37 1.86
C ALA A 49 -8.51 -1.22 2.14
N SER A 50 -9.54 -1.14 1.31
CA SER A 50 -10.74 -1.97 1.47
C SER A 50 -10.48 -3.45 1.15
N ARG A 51 -9.68 -3.75 0.12
CA ARG A 51 -9.29 -5.14 -0.20
C ARG A 51 -8.43 -5.79 0.89
N VAL A 52 -7.48 -5.04 1.45
CA VAL A 52 -6.64 -5.52 2.55
C VAL A 52 -7.52 -5.86 3.76
N LYS A 53 -8.48 -5.01 4.12
CA LYS A 53 -9.38 -5.26 5.25
C LYS A 53 -10.26 -6.49 5.06
N VAL A 54 -10.87 -6.65 3.90
CA VAL A 54 -11.72 -7.83 3.61
C VAL A 54 -10.88 -9.11 3.63
N SER A 55 -9.71 -9.10 2.97
CA SER A 55 -8.81 -10.27 2.94
C SER A 55 -8.26 -10.61 4.33
N ALA A 56 -7.89 -9.59 5.13
CA ALA A 56 -7.45 -9.80 6.51
C ALA A 56 -8.55 -10.39 7.38
N GLN A 57 -9.78 -9.93 7.23
CA GLN A 57 -10.91 -10.43 7.98
C GLN A 57 -11.18 -11.90 7.65
N GLU A 58 -11.23 -12.26 6.37
CA GLU A 58 -11.36 -13.66 5.93
C GLU A 58 -10.23 -14.55 6.46
N CYS A 59 -8.98 -14.08 6.35
CA CYS A 59 -7.81 -14.77 6.87
C CYS A 59 -7.89 -14.97 8.39
N SER A 60 -8.25 -13.93 9.15
CA SER A 60 -8.39 -14.00 10.61
C SER A 60 -9.45 -15.00 11.06
N ILE A 61 -10.57 -15.13 10.34
CA ILE A 61 -11.63 -16.10 10.65
C ILE A 61 -11.09 -17.53 10.50
N LYS A 62 -10.36 -17.81 9.40
CA LYS A 62 -9.75 -19.13 9.17
C LYS A 62 -8.68 -19.45 10.21
N ILE A 63 -7.84 -18.47 10.57
CA ILE A 63 -6.80 -18.62 11.59
C ILE A 63 -7.43 -18.91 12.96
N LYS A 64 -8.52 -18.21 13.30
CA LYS A 64 -9.27 -18.46 14.53
C LYS A 64 -9.90 -19.85 14.56
N ALA A 65 -10.33 -20.38 13.41
CA ALA A 65 -10.83 -21.75 13.29
C ALA A 65 -9.72 -22.80 13.55
N LEU A 66 -8.45 -22.46 13.34
CA LEU A 66 -7.29 -23.28 13.71
C LEU A 66 -6.88 -23.14 15.19
N GLY A 67 -7.64 -22.38 15.99
CA GLY A 67 -7.34 -22.13 17.40
C GLY A 67 -6.23 -21.10 17.63
N LEU A 68 -5.79 -20.40 16.59
CA LEU A 68 -4.74 -19.39 16.68
C LEU A 68 -5.34 -17.99 16.86
N ASN A 69 -4.66 -17.15 17.66
CA ASN A 69 -5.03 -15.75 17.82
C ASN A 69 -4.24 -14.87 16.84
N SER A 70 -4.96 -14.06 16.07
CA SER A 70 -4.36 -13.07 15.14
C SER A 70 -4.72 -11.65 15.53
N ILE A 71 -3.73 -10.76 15.46
CA ILE A 71 -3.88 -9.31 15.60
C ILE A 71 -3.57 -8.69 14.23
N GLN A 72 -4.49 -7.91 13.69
CA GLN A 72 -4.27 -7.16 12.45
C GLN A 72 -3.74 -5.76 12.78
N ASP A 73 -2.66 -5.37 12.11
CA ASP A 73 -2.12 -4.01 12.11
C ASP A 73 -1.82 -3.56 10.67
N GLY A 74 -2.76 -2.82 10.09
CA GLY A 74 -2.70 -2.38 8.69
C GLY A 74 -2.64 -3.54 7.69
N GLU A 75 -1.50 -3.64 7.00
CA GLU A 75 -1.16 -4.68 6.02
C GLU A 75 -0.42 -5.86 6.64
N THR A 76 -0.29 -5.89 7.97
CA THR A 76 0.34 -6.99 8.69
C THR A 76 -0.67 -7.73 9.55
N LEU A 77 -0.51 -9.05 9.62
CA LEU A 77 -1.33 -9.91 10.45
C LEU A 77 -0.38 -10.75 11.30
N ARG A 78 -0.39 -10.48 12.61
CA ARG A 78 0.51 -11.08 13.57
C ARG A 78 -0.22 -12.15 14.37
N ILE A 79 0.31 -13.36 14.31
CA ILE A 79 -0.16 -14.51 15.07
C ILE A 79 0.78 -14.71 16.24
N MET A 80 0.24 -14.73 17.46
CA MET A 80 1.03 -14.93 18.66
C MET A 80 0.39 -15.96 19.57
N ASP A 81 1.20 -16.90 20.02
CA ASP A 81 0.86 -17.83 21.09
C ASP A 81 1.99 -17.85 22.12
N LYS A 82 1.65 -17.85 23.40
CA LYS A 82 2.62 -17.92 24.50
C LYS A 82 2.80 -19.35 25.00
N ASP A 83 1.87 -20.23 24.69
CA ASP A 83 1.89 -21.61 25.16
C ASP A 83 2.75 -22.47 24.22
N LEU A 84 3.81 -23.05 24.77
CA LEU A 84 4.72 -23.94 24.04
C LEU A 84 4.38 -25.43 24.25
N THR A 85 3.39 -25.75 25.11
CA THR A 85 3.02 -27.15 25.39
C THR A 85 2.53 -27.88 24.14
N ARG A 86 1.98 -27.15 23.16
CA ARG A 86 1.51 -27.66 21.88
C ARG A 86 2.41 -27.30 20.70
N GLY A 87 3.72 -27.14 20.92
CA GLY A 87 4.64 -26.63 19.90
C GLY A 87 4.53 -27.27 18.52
N MET A 88 4.42 -28.60 18.43
CA MET A 88 4.25 -29.31 17.15
C MET A 88 2.90 -29.05 16.47
N GLU A 89 1.82 -28.98 17.25
CA GLU A 89 0.48 -28.66 16.74
C GLU A 89 0.42 -27.20 16.28
N LEU A 90 1.04 -26.29 17.03
CA LEU A 90 1.16 -24.87 16.68
C LEU A 90 2.00 -24.66 15.41
N LEU A 91 3.08 -25.41 15.23
CA LEU A 91 3.88 -25.41 13.99
C LEU A 91 3.03 -25.85 12.79
N ALA A 92 2.24 -26.93 12.94
CA ALA A 92 1.36 -27.42 11.89
C ALA A 92 0.25 -26.42 11.57
N SER A 93 -0.43 -25.88 12.59
CA SER A 93 -1.51 -24.90 12.45
C SER A 93 -1.00 -23.58 11.89
N SER A 94 0.19 -23.11 12.26
CA SER A 94 0.78 -21.88 11.69
C SER A 94 1.17 -22.05 10.22
N SER A 95 1.66 -23.23 9.84
CA SER A 95 1.93 -23.55 8.43
C SER A 95 0.64 -23.61 7.60
N GLN A 96 -0.42 -24.20 8.15
CA GLN A 96 -1.75 -24.20 7.51
C GLN A 96 -2.34 -22.80 7.43
N ALA A 97 -2.17 -21.97 8.47
CA ALA A 97 -2.62 -20.58 8.46
C ALA A 97 -2.00 -19.80 7.31
N ALA A 98 -0.69 -19.96 7.05
CA ALA A 98 -0.03 -19.33 5.91
C ALA A 98 -0.62 -19.80 4.56
N ALA A 99 -0.95 -21.08 4.43
CA ALA A 99 -1.55 -21.63 3.21
C ALA A 99 -3.02 -21.21 2.98
N LEU A 100 -3.77 -20.93 4.05
CA LEU A 100 -5.20 -20.60 3.99
C LEU A 100 -5.49 -19.13 3.63
N CYS A 101 -4.47 -18.28 3.66
CA CYS A 101 -4.56 -16.83 3.44
C CYS A 101 -3.96 -16.43 2.09
N PRO A 102 -4.71 -16.53 0.98
CA PRO A 102 -4.22 -16.09 -0.32
C PRO A 102 -3.91 -14.59 -0.30
N ASN A 103 -2.82 -14.18 -0.94
CA ASN A 103 -2.26 -12.80 -0.94
C ASN A 103 -1.56 -12.36 0.36
N TRP A 104 -1.33 -13.29 1.28
CA TRP A 104 -0.50 -13.06 2.46
C TRP A 104 0.79 -13.84 2.33
N THR A 105 1.91 -13.17 2.56
CA THR A 105 3.24 -13.73 2.53
C THR A 105 3.81 -13.82 3.93
N LEU A 106 4.54 -14.89 4.24
CA LEU A 106 5.21 -15.04 5.52
C LEU A 106 6.40 -14.07 5.60
N SER A 107 6.31 -13.06 6.46
CA SER A 107 7.35 -12.04 6.65
C SER A 107 8.34 -12.44 7.74
N SER A 108 7.84 -12.96 8.86
CA SER A 108 8.68 -13.47 9.94
C SER A 108 8.02 -14.65 10.65
N TYR A 109 8.86 -15.56 11.14
CA TYR A 109 8.45 -16.71 11.92
C TYR A 109 9.48 -16.96 13.02
N CYS A 110 9.00 -17.05 14.26
CA CYS A 110 9.80 -17.43 15.42
C CYS A 110 8.97 -18.38 16.28
N MET A 111 9.56 -19.49 16.70
CA MET A 111 8.96 -20.39 17.69
C MET A 111 10.03 -20.82 18.70
N GLY A 112 9.65 -20.88 19.97
CA GLY A 112 10.49 -21.39 21.05
C GLY A 112 10.82 -20.34 22.12
N GLN A 113 11.78 -20.70 22.98
CA GLN A 113 12.22 -19.82 24.07
C GLN A 113 13.16 -18.69 23.61
N ALA A 114 13.71 -18.80 22.40
CA ALA A 114 14.54 -17.75 21.81
C ALA A 114 13.72 -16.55 21.30
N CYS A 115 12.39 -16.69 21.22
CA CYS A 115 11.51 -15.61 20.77
C CYS A 115 11.27 -14.59 21.87
N THR A 116 11.05 -13.33 21.50
CA THR A 116 10.69 -12.26 22.45
C THR A 116 9.32 -11.69 22.08
N PRO A 117 8.24 -12.01 22.83
CA PRO A 117 8.16 -12.91 23.99
C PRO A 117 8.32 -14.41 23.62
N PRO A 118 8.69 -15.28 24.57
CA PRO A 118 8.82 -16.71 24.33
C PRO A 118 7.46 -17.30 23.95
N GLY A 119 7.45 -18.18 22.95
CA GLY A 119 6.22 -18.70 22.36
C GLY A 119 6.34 -18.88 20.84
N LEU A 120 5.21 -18.76 20.16
CA LEU A 120 5.10 -18.64 18.71
C LEU A 120 4.80 -17.18 18.35
N SER A 121 5.59 -16.60 17.45
CA SER A 121 5.32 -15.31 16.84
C SER A 121 5.51 -15.44 15.34
N MET A 122 4.43 -15.28 14.60
CA MET A 122 4.40 -15.35 13.14
C MET A 122 3.78 -14.07 12.60
N THR A 123 4.39 -13.48 11.59
CA THR A 123 3.87 -12.27 10.94
C THR A 123 3.65 -12.56 9.46
N LEU A 124 2.42 -12.37 9.03
CA LEU A 124 2.02 -12.37 7.63
C LEU A 124 1.96 -10.93 7.15
N GLN A 125 2.47 -10.66 5.96
CA GLN A 125 2.39 -9.38 5.30
C GLN A 125 1.56 -9.51 4.03
N PHE A 126 0.61 -8.61 3.86
CA PHE A 126 -0.18 -8.53 2.64
C PHE A 126 0.74 -8.12 1.48
N GLY A 127 0.78 -8.95 0.45
CA GLY A 127 1.62 -8.72 -0.71
C GLY A 127 1.05 -9.46 -1.91
N GLU A 128 0.87 -8.74 -3.02
CA GLU A 128 0.58 -9.40 -4.29
C GLU A 128 1.76 -10.31 -4.64
N ILE A 129 1.48 -11.59 -4.84
CA ILE A 129 2.43 -12.53 -5.42
C ILE A 129 2.74 -11.98 -6.82
N LYS A 130 3.94 -11.43 -7.00
CA LYS A 130 4.43 -10.98 -8.31
C LYS A 130 4.62 -12.15 -9.26
#